data_AF-A0A673I8L3-F1
#
_entry.id   AF-A0A673I8L3-F1
#
_cell.length_a   1.000
_cell.length_b   1.000
_cell.length_c   1.000
_cell.angle_alpha   90.00
_cell.angle_beta   90.00
_cell.angle_gamma   90.00
#
_symmetry.space_group_name_H-M   'P 1'
#
loop_
_entity.id
_entity.type
_entity.pdbx_description
1 polymer ?
#
loop_
_entity_poly.entity_id
_entity_poly.type
_entity_poly.pdbx_seq_one_letter_code
_entity_poly.pdbx_strand_id
1 'polypeptide(L)'
;MAGSTFPVYKVDAIVQFYRTEVLTGPEAKHFSKSDITPSPKAESVQRVFIRVLQLFRFKPECHYVMPLSENVQHQVLYEWLTPIMSVYIRMCEFLPFCHVFDFWLNDLINPTCHVVGKKVCTLTQRYVGLSTLKHEMVNLKSQIVESPEELRNEMERMKENVKNIRMSKELLDERLVEMQMLVQCVNQLEAEIQVFLKQLQDLQSNMCKTYQQKEEARSLAALNETLQKELKSLSNEEGQLKRALALKLDKEAKQQIRRQKKREVKDQQVRNIYGQYDKIHQKREEIVKMIEENNRETKKLREKMQELGEKCNRQTQKAQEFYEHLLTTVEHYDKRIESIVVETNADTLKMKSHF
;
A
#
# COMPACT_ATOMS: atom_id res chain seq x y z
N MET A 1 -2.72 -19.90 -115.86
CA MET A 1 -2.49 -18.45 -116.06
C MET A 1 -3.56 -17.69 -115.29
N ALA A 2 -3.26 -17.30 -114.04
CA ALA A 2 -4.14 -16.42 -113.27
C ALA A 2 -3.80 -14.98 -113.64
N GLY A 3 -4.77 -14.26 -114.23
CA GLY A 3 -4.63 -12.85 -114.54
C GLY A 3 -4.41 -12.04 -113.25
N SER A 4 -3.51 -11.08 -113.29
CA SER A 4 -3.26 -10.16 -112.18
C SER A 4 -4.57 -9.52 -111.71
N THR A 5 -4.92 -9.67 -110.43
CA THR A 5 -6.15 -9.21 -109.75
C THR A 5 -6.28 -7.69 -109.61
N PHE A 6 -5.62 -6.96 -110.50
CA PHE A 6 -4.93 -5.74 -110.18
C PHE A 6 -4.94 -4.88 -111.45
N PRO A 7 -5.45 -3.63 -111.41
CA PRO A 7 -5.57 -2.78 -112.60
C PRO A 7 -4.23 -2.60 -113.32
N VAL A 8 -4.22 -2.86 -114.63
CA VAL A 8 -3.08 -2.59 -115.50
C VAL A 8 -3.06 -1.09 -115.79
N TYR A 9 -2.09 -0.37 -115.22
CA TYR A 9 -1.95 1.06 -115.44
C TYR A 9 -1.38 1.37 -116.83
N LYS A 10 -1.94 2.39 -117.50
CA LYS A 10 -1.35 2.95 -118.71
C LYS A 10 0.01 3.58 -118.36
N VAL A 11 0.96 3.54 -119.30
CA VAL A 11 2.31 4.08 -119.11
C VAL A 11 2.30 5.53 -118.61
N ASP A 12 1.36 6.36 -119.06
CA ASP A 12 1.25 7.76 -118.64
C ASP A 12 0.87 7.91 -117.16
N ALA A 13 0.04 7.00 -116.63
CA ALA A 13 -0.31 6.96 -115.21
C ALA A 13 0.86 6.50 -114.34
N ILE A 14 1.70 5.60 -114.86
CA ILE A 14 2.92 5.12 -114.18
C ILE A 14 3.95 6.25 -114.10
N VAL A 15 4.19 6.93 -115.22
CA VAL A 15 5.09 8.09 -115.26
C VAL A 15 4.62 9.13 -114.24
N GLN A 16 3.32 9.44 -114.21
CA GLN A 16 2.79 10.40 -113.25
C GLN A 16 2.97 9.94 -111.79
N PHE A 17 2.69 8.67 -111.48
CA PHE A 17 2.90 8.12 -110.15
C PHE A 17 4.35 8.23 -109.69
N TYR A 18 5.32 7.85 -110.53
CA TYR A 18 6.73 7.95 -110.17
C TYR A 18 7.17 9.40 -110.01
N ARG A 19 6.60 10.35 -110.75
CA ARG A 19 6.88 11.79 -110.58
C ARG A 19 6.39 12.35 -109.24
N THR A 20 5.26 11.87 -108.73
CA THR A 20 4.66 12.43 -107.50
C THR A 20 5.08 11.69 -106.25
N GLU A 21 5.17 10.36 -106.31
CA GLU A 21 5.31 9.51 -105.12
C GLU A 21 6.72 8.95 -104.89
N VAL A 22 7.57 8.92 -105.92
CA VAL A 22 8.83 8.13 -105.88
C VAL A 22 10.09 8.94 -106.21
N LEU A 23 10.06 9.70 -107.30
CA LEU A 23 11.19 10.52 -107.77
C LEU A 23 11.16 11.89 -107.10
N THR A 24 12.34 12.50 -106.92
CA THR A 24 12.45 13.80 -106.22
C THR A 24 13.04 14.89 -107.11
N GLY A 25 12.51 16.12 -106.99
CA GLY A 25 13.11 17.33 -107.54
C GLY A 25 13.33 17.28 -109.07
N PRO A 26 14.57 17.48 -109.57
CA PRO A 26 14.86 17.45 -111.00
C PRO A 26 14.56 16.10 -111.66
N GLU A 27 14.66 14.98 -110.94
CA GLU A 27 14.47 13.64 -111.51
C GLU A 27 13.03 13.42 -111.97
N ALA A 28 12.07 13.85 -111.16
CA ALA A 28 10.65 13.79 -111.49
C ALA A 28 10.32 14.66 -112.72
N LYS A 29 10.91 15.86 -112.82
CA LYS A 29 10.64 16.78 -113.94
C LYS A 29 11.09 16.22 -115.29
N HIS A 30 12.24 15.54 -115.33
CA HIS A 30 12.82 15.01 -116.56
C HIS A 30 12.36 13.59 -116.91
N PHE A 31 11.84 12.83 -115.95
CA PHE A 31 11.33 11.48 -116.19
C PHE A 31 10.10 11.51 -117.07
N SER A 32 10.11 10.81 -118.19
CA SER A 32 9.07 10.86 -119.22
C SER A 32 8.75 9.47 -119.76
N LYS A 33 7.71 9.38 -120.59
CA LYS A 33 7.32 8.13 -121.27
C LYS A 33 8.47 7.52 -122.10
N SER A 34 9.30 8.37 -122.69
CA SER A 34 10.44 7.97 -123.53
C SER A 34 11.55 7.25 -122.75
N ASP A 35 11.56 7.37 -121.42
CA ASP A 35 12.56 6.73 -120.56
C ASP A 35 12.22 5.27 -120.23
N ILE A 36 10.96 4.87 -120.44
CA ILE A 36 10.45 3.52 -120.17
C ILE A 36 10.01 2.81 -121.46
N THR A 37 9.52 3.54 -122.46
CA THR A 37 8.95 2.97 -123.70
C THR A 37 9.20 3.87 -124.92
N PRO A 38 9.45 3.34 -126.14
CA PRO A 38 9.55 1.93 -126.50
C PRO A 38 10.96 1.33 -126.26
N SER A 39 11.96 2.17 -125.99
CA SER A 39 13.33 1.76 -125.67
C SER A 39 13.71 2.32 -124.31
N PRO A 40 13.65 1.53 -123.22
CA PRO A 40 13.94 2.02 -121.88
C PRO A 40 15.41 2.41 -121.75
N LYS A 41 15.67 3.55 -121.10
CA LYS A 41 17.04 3.97 -120.80
C LYS A 41 17.51 3.29 -119.52
N ALA A 42 18.63 2.57 -119.58
CA ALA A 42 19.18 1.83 -118.43
C ALA A 42 19.33 2.72 -117.17
N GLU A 43 19.88 3.93 -117.32
CA GLU A 43 20.05 4.88 -116.21
C GLU A 43 18.73 5.29 -115.56
N SER A 44 17.68 5.52 -116.36
CA SER A 44 16.36 5.90 -115.86
C SER A 44 15.71 4.75 -115.10
N VAL A 45 15.86 3.52 -115.60
CA VAL A 45 15.33 2.30 -114.96
C VAL A 45 16.05 2.00 -113.64
N GLN A 46 17.39 2.07 -113.63
CA GLN A 46 18.20 1.91 -112.43
C GLN A 46 17.83 2.94 -111.36
N ARG A 47 17.70 4.21 -111.75
CA ARG A 47 17.27 5.30 -110.84
C ARG A 47 15.89 5.04 -110.24
N VAL A 48 14.94 4.59 -111.04
CA VAL A 48 13.60 4.21 -110.56
C VAL A 48 13.69 3.11 -109.50
N PHE A 49 14.44 2.04 -109.74
CA PHE A 49 14.58 0.96 -108.76
C PHE A 49 15.32 1.43 -107.48
N ILE A 50 16.37 2.25 -107.59
CA ILE A 50 17.03 2.85 -106.41
C ILE A 50 16.04 3.65 -105.57
N ARG A 51 15.23 4.51 -106.21
CA ARG A 51 14.23 5.31 -105.50
C ARG A 51 13.14 4.44 -104.86
N VAL A 52 12.74 3.35 -105.50
CA VAL A 52 11.83 2.37 -104.88
C VAL A 52 12.45 1.78 -103.62
N LEU A 53 13.72 1.37 -103.61
CA LEU A 53 14.37 0.86 -102.39
C LEU A 53 14.43 1.92 -101.29
N GLN A 54 14.66 3.19 -101.64
CA GLN A 54 14.68 4.29 -100.67
C GLN A 54 13.34 4.49 -99.95
N LEU A 55 12.21 4.21 -100.60
CA LEU A 55 10.90 4.22 -99.96
C LEU A 55 10.81 3.19 -98.81
N PHE A 56 11.60 2.13 -98.87
CA PHE A 56 11.73 1.10 -97.83
C PHE A 56 12.93 1.32 -96.91
N ARG A 57 13.36 2.58 -96.73
CA ARG A 57 14.43 3.01 -95.80
C ARG A 57 15.84 2.53 -96.18
N PHE A 58 16.06 2.04 -97.40
CA PHE A 58 17.43 1.83 -97.90
C PHE A 58 18.07 3.18 -98.24
N LYS A 59 19.16 3.51 -97.56
CA LYS A 59 19.89 4.75 -97.78
C LYS A 59 20.70 4.66 -99.10
N PRO A 60 20.77 5.71 -99.95
CA PRO A 60 21.54 5.67 -101.20
C PRO A 60 23.01 5.28 -101.00
N GLU A 61 23.59 5.66 -99.87
CA GLU A 61 24.97 5.34 -99.50
C GLU A 61 25.20 3.82 -99.38
N CYS A 62 24.15 3.03 -99.09
CA CYS A 62 24.23 1.57 -99.00
C CYS A 62 24.52 0.90 -100.36
N HIS A 63 24.29 1.58 -101.48
CA HIS A 63 24.54 1.00 -102.81
C HIS A 63 26.00 1.07 -103.24
N TYR A 64 26.81 1.88 -102.56
CA TYR A 64 28.24 2.06 -102.89
C TYR A 64 29.16 1.28 -101.94
N VAL A 65 28.60 0.48 -101.02
CA VAL A 65 29.37 -0.37 -100.11
C VAL A 65 29.75 -1.67 -100.83
N MET A 66 31.03 -1.85 -101.11
CA MET A 66 31.56 -3.07 -101.72
C MET A 66 31.61 -4.22 -100.68
N PRO A 67 31.11 -5.43 -100.99
CA PRO A 67 31.23 -6.58 -100.10
C PRO A 67 32.70 -6.90 -99.83
N LEU A 68 33.08 -7.07 -98.55
CA LEU A 68 34.47 -7.28 -98.11
C LEU A 68 35.08 -8.64 -98.49
N SER A 69 34.35 -9.50 -99.21
CA SER A 69 34.72 -10.90 -99.46
C SER A 69 35.61 -11.12 -100.69
N GLU A 70 35.89 -10.09 -101.50
CA GLU A 70 36.69 -10.21 -102.71
C GLU A 70 37.96 -9.34 -102.61
N ASN A 71 39.15 -9.97 -102.60
CA ASN A 71 40.44 -9.29 -102.73
C ASN A 71 40.59 -8.78 -104.18
N VAL A 72 39.86 -7.72 -104.52
CA VAL A 72 39.85 -7.15 -105.86
C VAL A 72 41.10 -6.29 -106.05
N GLN A 73 41.97 -6.69 -106.98
CA GLN A 73 43.26 -6.01 -107.25
C GLN A 73 43.12 -4.56 -107.76
N HIS A 74 41.94 -4.16 -108.27
CA HIS A 74 41.69 -2.83 -108.84
C HIS A 74 40.30 -2.29 -108.43
N GLN A 75 40.18 -1.77 -107.20
CA GLN A 75 38.91 -1.29 -106.61
C GLN A 75 38.19 -0.23 -107.46
N VAL A 76 38.92 0.66 -108.13
CA VAL A 76 38.37 1.75 -108.96
C VAL A 76 37.56 1.23 -110.16
N LEU A 77 37.90 0.05 -110.70
CA LEU A 77 37.19 -0.52 -111.85
C LEU A 77 35.79 -1.04 -111.50
N TYR A 78 35.50 -1.26 -110.21
CA TYR A 78 34.23 -1.80 -109.73
C TYR A 78 33.30 -0.73 -109.16
N GLU A 79 33.76 0.52 -109.07
CA GLU A 79 33.00 1.64 -108.50
C GLU A 79 31.68 1.89 -109.25
N TRP A 80 31.67 1.75 -110.58
CA TRP A 80 30.47 1.92 -111.40
C TRP A 80 29.55 0.67 -111.40
N LEU A 81 30.11 -0.52 -111.17
CA LEU A 81 29.36 -1.78 -111.17
C LEU A 81 28.70 -2.08 -109.81
N THR A 82 29.34 -1.67 -108.71
CA THR A 82 28.88 -1.85 -107.33
C THR A 82 27.44 -1.38 -107.09
N PRO A 83 27.03 -0.15 -107.48
CA PRO A 83 25.64 0.28 -107.30
C PRO A 83 24.64 -0.53 -108.11
N ILE A 84 24.98 -0.97 -109.33
CA ILE A 84 24.10 -1.78 -110.18
C ILE A 84 23.89 -3.16 -109.54
N MET A 85 24.97 -3.79 -109.07
CA MET A 85 24.91 -5.10 -108.41
C MET A 85 24.20 -5.03 -107.05
N SER A 86 24.42 -3.96 -106.28
CA SER A 86 23.71 -3.73 -105.02
C SER A 86 22.21 -3.58 -105.25
N VAL A 87 21.80 -2.78 -106.23
CA VAL A 87 20.39 -2.63 -106.62
C VAL A 87 19.81 -3.96 -107.09
N TYR A 88 20.56 -4.72 -107.90
CA TYR A 88 20.14 -6.04 -108.35
C TYR A 88 19.84 -6.98 -107.18
N ILE A 89 20.79 -7.16 -106.26
CA ILE A 89 20.66 -8.06 -105.10
C ILE A 89 19.47 -7.61 -104.23
N ARG A 90 19.38 -6.32 -103.92
CA ARG A 90 18.29 -5.79 -103.08
C ARG A 90 16.93 -5.90 -103.74
N MET A 91 16.85 -5.73 -105.06
CA MET A 91 15.61 -5.96 -105.80
C MET A 91 15.25 -7.45 -105.84
N CYS A 92 16.21 -8.37 -105.96
CA CYS A 92 15.94 -9.80 -105.85
C CYS A 92 15.36 -10.19 -104.47
N GLU A 93 15.79 -9.52 -103.39
CA GLU A 93 15.23 -9.70 -102.06
C GLU A 93 13.85 -9.03 -101.92
N PHE A 94 13.67 -7.84 -102.51
CA PHE A 94 12.49 -7.00 -102.33
C PHE A 94 11.30 -7.38 -103.23
N LEU A 95 11.56 -7.70 -104.50
CA LEU A 95 10.53 -7.95 -105.51
C LEU A 95 9.62 -9.16 -105.21
N PRO A 96 10.08 -10.24 -104.54
CA PRO A 96 9.20 -11.30 -104.05
C PRO A 96 8.07 -10.81 -103.13
N PHE A 97 8.31 -9.78 -102.30
CA PHE A 97 7.26 -9.15 -101.48
C PHE A 97 6.20 -8.42 -102.33
N CYS A 98 6.59 -8.00 -103.54
CA CYS A 98 5.68 -7.44 -104.54
C CYS A 98 5.11 -8.49 -105.50
N HIS A 99 5.41 -9.77 -105.29
CA HIS A 99 5.08 -10.91 -106.17
C HIS A 99 5.68 -10.82 -107.57
N VAL A 100 6.87 -10.22 -107.69
CA VAL A 100 7.69 -10.21 -108.92
C VAL A 100 8.88 -11.13 -108.68
N PHE A 101 8.94 -12.26 -109.39
CA PHE A 101 9.93 -13.32 -109.16
C PHE A 101 10.94 -13.49 -110.30
N ASP A 102 10.70 -12.86 -111.45
CA ASP A 102 11.43 -13.05 -112.70
C ASP A 102 12.41 -11.91 -112.98
N PHE A 103 13.00 -11.29 -111.95
CA PHE A 103 13.95 -10.18 -112.07
C PHE A 103 15.37 -10.67 -112.33
N TRP A 104 16.00 -10.12 -113.38
CA TRP A 104 17.34 -10.50 -113.84
C TRP A 104 18.22 -9.26 -113.99
N LEU A 105 19.53 -9.43 -113.90
CA LEU A 105 20.49 -8.34 -114.06
C LEU A 105 20.34 -7.61 -115.41
N ASN A 106 19.90 -8.33 -116.45
CA ASN A 106 19.61 -7.74 -117.76
C ASN A 106 18.49 -6.69 -117.72
N ASP A 107 17.57 -6.74 -116.76
CA ASP A 107 16.54 -5.72 -116.56
C ASP A 107 17.11 -4.37 -116.10
N LEU A 108 18.33 -4.35 -115.57
CA LEU A 108 19.04 -3.13 -115.16
C LEU A 108 20.06 -2.66 -116.20
N ILE A 109 20.75 -3.58 -116.87
CA ILE A 109 21.85 -3.26 -117.80
C ILE A 109 21.33 -3.05 -119.23
N ASN A 110 20.39 -3.87 -119.69
CA ASN A 110 19.83 -3.80 -121.04
C ASN A 110 18.30 -4.00 -120.99
N PRO A 111 17.58 -3.01 -120.44
CA PRO A 111 16.15 -3.14 -120.15
C PRO A 111 15.33 -3.29 -121.43
N THR A 112 14.46 -4.30 -121.48
CA THR A 112 13.47 -4.42 -122.57
C THR A 112 12.13 -3.82 -122.14
N CYS A 113 11.49 -3.05 -123.03
CA CYS A 113 10.25 -2.31 -122.75
C CYS A 113 9.13 -3.17 -122.16
N HIS A 114 8.95 -4.40 -122.67
CA HIS A 114 7.92 -5.30 -122.20
C HIS A 114 8.16 -5.80 -120.76
N VAL A 115 9.41 -6.09 -120.40
CA VAL A 115 9.75 -6.70 -119.10
C VAL A 115 9.84 -5.65 -118.00
N VAL A 116 10.54 -4.55 -118.26
CA VAL A 116 10.69 -3.46 -117.26
C VAL A 116 9.38 -2.74 -117.04
N GLY A 117 8.62 -2.45 -118.10
CA GLY A 117 7.30 -1.83 -117.99
C GLY A 117 6.38 -2.63 -117.06
N LYS A 118 6.26 -3.95 -117.27
CA LYS A 118 5.41 -4.82 -116.45
C LYS A 118 5.83 -4.86 -114.97
N LYS A 119 7.14 -4.90 -114.69
CA LYS A 119 7.66 -4.94 -113.32
C LYS A 119 7.43 -3.61 -112.60
N VAL A 120 7.68 -2.49 -113.28
CA VAL A 120 7.42 -1.14 -112.77
C VAL A 120 5.90 -0.93 -112.54
N CYS A 121 5.02 -1.39 -113.43
CA CYS A 121 3.57 -1.39 -113.20
C CYS A 121 3.19 -2.13 -111.90
N THR A 122 3.73 -3.33 -111.74
CA THR A 122 3.39 -4.22 -110.61
C THR A 122 3.86 -3.63 -109.29
N LEU A 123 5.03 -2.98 -109.27
CA LEU A 123 5.56 -2.27 -108.12
C LEU A 123 4.69 -1.07 -107.71
N THR A 124 4.36 -0.19 -108.66
CA THR A 124 3.48 0.96 -108.43
C THR A 124 2.19 0.54 -107.74
N GLN A 125 1.59 -0.52 -108.26
CA GLN A 125 0.32 -1.03 -107.77
C GLN A 125 0.39 -1.56 -106.33
N ARG A 126 1.44 -2.32 -106.01
CA ARG A 126 1.64 -2.84 -104.65
C ARG A 126 1.91 -1.71 -103.66
N TYR A 127 2.68 -0.70 -104.07
CA TYR A 127 2.97 0.46 -103.24
C TYR A 127 1.71 1.24 -102.86
N VAL A 128 0.81 1.48 -103.82
CA VAL A 128 -0.47 2.17 -103.54
C VAL A 128 -1.31 1.39 -102.53
N GLY A 129 -1.41 0.06 -102.68
CA GLY A 129 -2.14 -0.80 -101.73
C GLY A 129 -1.53 -0.84 -100.32
N LEU A 130 -0.20 -0.80 -100.20
CA LEU A 130 0.47 -0.71 -98.90
C LEU A 130 0.24 0.66 -98.24
N SER A 131 0.18 1.72 -99.03
CA SER A 131 -0.04 3.08 -98.54
C SER A 131 -1.46 3.26 -97.98
N THR A 132 -2.47 2.66 -98.62
CA THR A 132 -3.85 2.67 -98.11
C THR A 132 -3.97 1.90 -96.79
N LEU A 133 -3.39 0.70 -96.71
CA LEU A 133 -3.38 -0.10 -95.48
C LEU A 133 -2.66 0.61 -94.32
N LYS A 134 -1.55 1.30 -94.60
CA LYS A 134 -0.83 2.10 -93.60
C LYS A 134 -1.69 3.24 -93.05
N HIS A 135 -2.48 3.89 -93.89
CA HIS A 135 -3.39 4.95 -93.46
C HIS A 135 -4.51 4.40 -92.57
N GLU A 136 -5.12 3.28 -92.96
CA GLU A 136 -6.14 2.58 -92.16
C GLU A 136 -5.60 2.16 -90.79
N MET A 137 -4.37 1.64 -90.73
CA MET A 137 -3.70 1.27 -89.48
C MET A 137 -3.53 2.47 -88.54
N VAL A 138 -3.15 3.64 -89.06
CA VAL A 138 -3.00 4.86 -88.25
C VAL A 138 -4.36 5.32 -87.71
N ASN A 139 -5.41 5.27 -88.52
CA ASN A 139 -6.76 5.65 -88.11
C ASN A 139 -7.31 4.72 -87.00
N LEU A 140 -7.14 3.40 -87.15
CA LEU A 140 -7.54 2.43 -86.13
C LEU A 140 -6.75 2.64 -84.83
N LYS A 141 -5.44 2.92 -84.92
CA LYS A 141 -4.61 3.17 -83.75
C LYS A 141 -5.11 4.36 -82.93
N SER A 142 -5.58 5.43 -83.56
CA SER A 142 -6.17 6.59 -82.86
C SER A 142 -7.53 6.31 -82.22
N GLN A 143 -8.24 5.24 -82.61
CA GLN A 143 -9.53 4.88 -82.02
C GLN A 143 -9.41 3.90 -80.85
N ILE A 144 -8.33 3.10 -80.81
CA ILE A 144 -8.17 2.02 -79.83
C ILE A 144 -7.32 2.46 -78.62
N VAL A 145 -6.33 3.32 -78.86
CA VAL A 145 -5.39 3.72 -77.81
C VAL A 145 -5.70 5.15 -77.40
N GLU A 146 -5.85 5.36 -76.09
CA GLU A 146 -5.85 6.71 -75.51
C GLU A 146 -4.64 7.49 -76.01
N SER A 147 -4.82 8.79 -76.20
CA SER A 147 -3.71 9.64 -76.63
C SER A 147 -2.56 9.45 -75.63
N PRO A 148 -1.31 9.28 -76.11
CA PRO A 148 -0.15 9.23 -75.23
C PRO A 148 -0.09 10.39 -74.23
N GLU A 149 -0.68 11.54 -74.61
CA GLU A 149 -0.82 12.73 -73.78
C GLU A 149 -1.83 12.55 -72.62
N GLU A 150 -2.96 11.88 -72.87
CA GLU A 150 -4.00 11.60 -71.86
C GLU A 150 -3.48 10.63 -70.81
N LEU A 151 -2.86 9.52 -71.22
CA LEU A 151 -2.24 8.56 -70.31
C LEU A 151 -1.17 9.22 -69.44
N ARG A 152 -0.37 10.13 -70.01
CA ARG A 152 0.62 10.91 -69.27
C ARG A 152 -0.06 11.80 -68.22
N ASN A 153 -1.13 12.48 -68.57
CA ASN A 153 -1.87 13.34 -67.63
C ASN A 153 -2.53 12.53 -66.51
N GLU A 154 -3.08 11.35 -66.82
CA GLU A 154 -3.61 10.39 -65.83
C GLU A 154 -2.54 9.92 -64.85
N MET A 155 -1.35 9.55 -65.36
CA MET A 155 -0.23 9.16 -64.50
C MET A 155 0.23 10.28 -63.57
N GLU A 156 0.32 11.52 -64.06
CA GLU A 156 0.69 12.66 -63.21
C GLU A 156 -0.37 12.95 -62.15
N ARG A 157 -1.66 12.89 -62.50
CA ARG A 157 -2.74 13.02 -61.51
C ARG A 157 -2.69 11.92 -60.46
N MET A 158 -2.40 10.68 -60.85
CA MET A 158 -2.24 9.57 -59.91
C MET A 158 -1.05 9.79 -58.97
N LYS A 159 0.09 10.25 -59.48
CA LYS A 159 1.26 10.59 -58.64
C LYS A 159 0.93 11.66 -57.61
N GLU A 160 0.23 12.71 -58.01
CA GLU A 160 -0.17 13.79 -57.12
C GLU A 160 -1.15 13.29 -56.05
N ASN A 161 -2.13 12.47 -56.43
CA ASN A 161 -3.04 11.83 -55.48
C ASN A 161 -2.30 10.96 -54.46
N VAL A 162 -1.36 10.13 -54.91
CA VAL A 162 -0.55 9.29 -54.02
C VAL A 162 0.28 10.12 -53.06
N LYS A 163 0.84 11.24 -53.52
CA LYS A 163 1.59 12.19 -52.67
C LYS A 163 0.69 12.81 -51.61
N ASN A 164 -0.49 13.29 -52.00
CA ASN A 164 -1.46 13.89 -51.08
C ASN A 164 -1.95 12.88 -50.02
N ILE A 165 -2.21 11.64 -50.42
CA ILE A 165 -2.57 10.55 -49.50
C ILE A 165 -1.43 10.31 -48.50
N ARG A 166 -0.17 10.27 -48.96
CA ARG A 166 0.98 10.07 -48.08
C ARG A 166 1.13 11.18 -47.04
N MET A 167 1.05 12.44 -47.48
CA MET A 167 1.12 13.59 -46.58
C MET A 167 -0.04 13.60 -45.57
N SER A 168 -1.26 13.29 -46.01
CA SER A 168 -2.41 13.18 -45.12
C SER A 168 -2.25 12.06 -44.10
N LYS A 169 -1.62 10.94 -44.48
CA LYS A 169 -1.34 9.83 -43.58
C LYS A 169 -0.31 10.23 -42.52
N GLU A 170 0.79 10.88 -42.92
CA GLU A 170 1.82 11.37 -42.00
C GLU A 170 1.23 12.33 -40.95
N LEU A 171 0.36 13.26 -41.38
CA LEU A 171 -0.34 14.17 -40.46
C LEU A 171 -1.28 13.42 -39.49
N LEU A 172 -1.97 12.38 -39.95
CA LEU A 172 -2.83 11.56 -39.09
C LEU A 172 -2.00 10.75 -38.09
N ASP A 173 -0.84 10.24 -38.49
CA ASP A 173 0.08 9.51 -37.61
C ASP A 173 0.64 10.44 -36.51
N GLU A 174 1.02 11.68 -36.85
CA GLU A 174 1.43 12.70 -35.86
C GLU A 174 0.32 13.00 -34.84
N ARG A 175 -0.90 13.25 -35.32
CA ARG A 175 -2.06 13.49 -34.43
C ARG A 175 -2.40 12.30 -33.56
N LEU A 176 -2.23 11.07 -34.06
CA LEU A 176 -2.45 9.86 -33.28
C LEU A 176 -1.47 9.78 -32.10
N VAL A 177 -0.20 10.12 -32.32
CA VAL A 177 0.82 10.16 -31.26
C VAL A 177 0.48 11.23 -30.22
N GLU A 178 0.12 12.44 -30.64
CA GLU A 178 -0.33 13.50 -29.73
C GLU A 178 -1.52 13.05 -28.87
N MET A 179 -2.51 12.40 -29.50
CA MET A 179 -3.69 11.91 -28.80
C MET A 179 -3.35 10.77 -27.82
N GLN A 180 -2.43 9.88 -28.17
CA GLN A 180 -1.94 8.84 -27.24
C GLN A 180 -1.23 9.44 -26.02
N MET A 181 -0.42 10.49 -26.22
CA MET A 181 0.23 11.20 -25.11
C MET A 181 -0.81 11.85 -24.18
N LEU A 182 -1.84 12.48 -24.74
CA LEU A 182 -2.94 13.05 -23.96
C LEU A 182 -3.69 11.99 -23.16
N VAL A 183 -4.01 10.85 -23.77
CA VAL A 183 -4.66 9.71 -23.09
C VAL A 183 -3.80 9.20 -21.93
N GLN A 184 -2.49 9.07 -22.13
CA GLN A 184 -1.57 8.66 -21.07
C GLN A 184 -1.56 9.65 -19.90
N CYS A 185 -1.52 10.96 -20.18
CA CYS A 185 -1.64 12.00 -19.16
C CYS A 185 -2.97 11.91 -18.38
N VAL A 186 -4.09 11.69 -19.08
CA VAL A 186 -5.41 11.54 -18.44
C VAL A 186 -5.44 10.33 -17.52
N ASN A 187 -4.92 9.17 -17.96
CA ASN A 187 -4.85 7.97 -17.13
C ASN A 187 -3.99 8.17 -15.87
N GLN A 188 -2.91 8.95 -15.99
CA GLN A 188 -2.07 9.26 -14.85
C GLN A 188 -2.77 10.19 -13.86
N LEU A 189 -3.46 11.22 -14.35
CA LEU A 189 -4.31 12.08 -13.52
C LEU A 189 -5.45 11.30 -12.84
N GLU A 190 -6.07 10.34 -13.54
CA GLU A 190 -7.09 9.47 -12.97
C GLU A 190 -6.53 8.65 -11.80
N ALA A 191 -5.33 8.08 -11.94
CA ALA A 191 -4.67 7.35 -10.87
C ALA A 191 -4.37 8.25 -9.65
N GLU A 192 -3.93 9.49 -9.86
CA GLU A 192 -3.73 10.48 -8.78
C GLU A 192 -5.04 10.82 -8.07
N ILE A 193 -6.13 11.05 -8.83
CA ILE A 193 -7.47 11.31 -8.27
C ILE A 193 -7.91 10.14 -7.39
N GLN A 194 -7.71 8.89 -7.82
CA GLN A 194 -8.06 7.71 -7.01
C GLN A 194 -7.28 7.66 -5.69
N VAL A 195 -6.00 8.04 -5.69
CA VAL A 195 -5.19 8.14 -4.46
C VAL A 195 -5.76 9.23 -3.54
N PHE A 196 -6.10 10.40 -4.07
CA PHE A 196 -6.69 11.48 -3.28
C PHE A 196 -8.05 11.10 -2.69
N LEU A 197 -8.91 10.41 -3.44
CA LEU A 197 -10.20 9.91 -2.94
C LEU A 197 -10.01 8.95 -1.76
N LYS A 198 -9.02 8.06 -1.83
CA LYS A 198 -8.71 7.15 -0.73
C LYS A 198 -8.23 7.90 0.52
N GLN A 199 -7.33 8.88 0.35
CA GLN A 199 -6.86 9.71 1.46
C GLN A 199 -8.01 10.50 2.11
N LEU A 200 -8.95 11.02 1.33
CA LEU A 200 -10.13 11.72 1.85
C LEU A 200 -11.05 10.79 2.64
N GLN A 201 -11.27 9.55 2.19
CA GLN A 201 -12.03 8.54 2.93
C GLN A 201 -11.36 8.18 4.26
N ASP A 202 -10.04 7.97 4.26
CA ASP A 202 -9.28 7.69 5.48
C ASP A 202 -9.34 8.87 6.46
N LEU A 203 -9.23 10.10 5.96
CA LEU A 203 -9.36 11.31 6.76
C LEU A 203 -10.75 11.43 7.37
N GLN A 204 -11.81 11.16 6.60
CA GLN A 204 -13.19 11.17 7.09
C GLN A 204 -13.40 10.14 8.22
N SER A 205 -12.88 8.92 8.05
CA SER A 205 -12.93 7.87 9.08
C SER A 205 -12.22 8.30 10.36
N ASN A 206 -11.02 8.89 10.24
CA ASN A 206 -10.25 9.37 11.37
C ASN A 206 -10.93 10.55 12.09
N MET A 207 -11.55 11.47 11.33
CA MET A 207 -12.36 12.54 11.92
C MET A 207 -13.52 11.98 12.74
N CYS A 208 -14.25 11.00 12.21
CA CYS A 208 -15.36 10.36 12.94
C CYS A 208 -14.88 9.74 14.26
N LYS A 209 -13.77 8.99 14.24
CA LYS A 209 -13.13 8.44 15.46
C LYS A 209 -12.75 9.54 16.45
N THR A 210 -12.17 10.63 15.96
CA THR A 210 -11.77 11.78 16.80
C THR A 210 -12.97 12.43 17.47
N TYR A 211 -14.08 12.59 16.74
CA TYR A 211 -15.32 13.12 17.31
C TYR A 211 -15.88 12.20 18.40
N GLN A 212 -15.87 10.89 18.19
CA GLN A 212 -16.30 9.92 19.19
C GLN A 212 -15.43 10.00 20.46
N GLN A 213 -14.10 9.99 20.30
CA GLN A 213 -13.16 10.12 21.43
C GLN A 213 -13.35 11.44 22.19
N LYS A 214 -13.63 12.53 21.48
CA LYS A 214 -13.92 13.83 22.09
C LYS A 214 -15.18 13.79 22.96
N GLU A 215 -16.20 13.07 22.53
CA GLU A 215 -17.45 12.94 23.29
C GLU A 215 -17.28 12.04 24.51
N GLU A 216 -16.53 10.93 24.37
CA GLU A 216 -16.14 10.09 25.50
C GLU A 216 -15.32 10.88 26.54
N ALA A 217 -14.36 11.69 26.09
CA ALA A 217 -13.57 12.55 26.97
C ALA A 217 -14.43 13.59 27.72
N ARG A 218 -15.43 14.17 27.06
CA ARG A 218 -16.40 15.08 27.70
C ARG A 218 -17.23 14.38 28.76
N SER A 219 -17.74 13.18 28.46
CA SER A 219 -18.50 12.37 29.41
C SER A 219 -17.65 12.00 30.64
N LEU A 220 -16.40 11.60 30.43
CA LEU A 220 -15.47 11.29 31.51
C LEU A 220 -15.13 12.52 32.35
N ALA A 221 -14.96 13.69 31.73
CA ALA A 221 -14.73 14.95 32.45
C ALA A 221 -15.92 15.32 33.35
N ALA A 222 -17.16 15.19 32.86
CA ALA A 222 -18.37 15.43 33.65
C ALA A 222 -18.52 14.44 34.83
N LEU A 223 -18.20 13.16 34.60
CA LEU A 223 -18.19 12.16 35.66
C LEU A 223 -17.13 12.48 36.73
N ASN A 224 -15.94 12.88 36.32
CA ASN A 224 -14.86 13.25 37.23
C ASN A 224 -15.22 14.47 38.07
N GLU A 225 -15.85 15.49 37.48
CA GLU A 225 -16.37 16.65 38.22
C GLU A 225 -17.40 16.24 39.28
N THR A 226 -18.27 15.28 38.95
CA THR A 226 -19.28 14.74 39.87
C THR A 226 -18.62 14.00 41.04
N LEU A 227 -17.70 13.09 40.75
CA LEU A 227 -16.95 12.33 41.77
C LEU A 227 -16.11 13.26 42.67
N GLN A 228 -15.54 14.33 42.12
CA GLN A 228 -14.81 15.32 42.93
C GLN A 228 -15.73 16.06 43.91
N LYS A 229 -16.96 16.40 43.50
CA LYS A 229 -17.95 17.03 44.39
C LYS A 229 -18.35 16.07 45.52
N GLU A 230 -18.60 14.80 45.17
CA GLU A 230 -18.92 13.75 46.14
C GLU A 230 -17.79 13.53 47.15
N LEU A 231 -16.54 13.41 46.67
CA LEU A 231 -15.37 13.25 47.52
C LEU A 231 -15.20 14.41 48.51
N LYS A 232 -15.42 15.66 48.06
CA LYS A 232 -15.41 16.83 48.95
C LYS A 232 -16.50 16.76 50.01
N SER A 233 -17.71 16.32 49.63
CA SER A 233 -18.82 16.15 50.57
C SER A 233 -18.49 15.11 51.64
N LEU A 234 -17.99 13.94 51.23
CA LEU A 234 -17.59 12.87 52.15
C LEU A 234 -16.44 13.29 53.05
N SER A 235 -15.45 14.03 52.54
CA SER A 235 -14.35 14.55 53.36
C SER A 235 -14.85 15.53 54.43
N ASN A 236 -15.84 16.38 54.09
CA ASN A 236 -16.47 17.27 55.05
C ASN A 236 -17.23 16.49 56.14
N GLU A 237 -17.98 15.45 55.75
CA GLU A 237 -18.71 14.57 56.66
C GLU A 237 -17.75 13.81 57.60
N GLU A 238 -16.68 13.23 57.06
CA GLU A 238 -15.62 12.58 57.83
C GLU A 238 -15.02 13.55 58.87
N GLY A 239 -14.74 14.79 58.47
CA GLY A 239 -14.25 15.84 59.37
C GLY A 239 -15.23 16.18 60.49
N GLN A 240 -16.53 16.22 60.20
CA GLN A 240 -17.58 16.41 61.21
C GLN A 240 -17.64 15.24 62.20
N LEU A 241 -17.61 14.00 61.70
CA LEU A 241 -17.62 12.79 62.53
C LEU A 241 -16.38 12.70 63.43
N LYS A 242 -15.19 13.02 62.91
CA LYS A 242 -13.95 13.08 63.71
C LYS A 242 -14.06 14.08 64.86
N ARG A 243 -14.59 15.28 64.61
CA ARG A 243 -14.84 16.28 65.65
C ARG A 243 -15.86 15.80 66.68
N ALA A 244 -16.95 15.18 66.24
CA ALA A 244 -17.98 14.62 67.13
C ALA A 244 -17.42 13.51 68.03
N LEU A 245 -16.59 12.62 67.47
CA LEU A 245 -15.91 11.56 68.21
C LEU A 245 -14.96 12.14 69.26
N ALA A 246 -14.14 13.13 68.91
CA ALA A 246 -13.24 13.80 69.85
C ALA A 246 -14.00 14.41 71.04
N LEU A 247 -15.16 15.05 70.80
CA LEU A 247 -16.02 15.59 71.85
C LEU A 247 -16.60 14.49 72.76
N LYS A 248 -16.92 13.31 72.22
CA LYS A 248 -17.40 12.17 73.01
C LYS A 248 -16.29 11.59 73.89
N LEU A 249 -15.09 11.43 73.35
CA LEU A 249 -13.92 10.97 74.11
C LEU A 249 -13.54 11.95 75.24
N ASP A 250 -13.55 13.26 74.99
CA ASP A 250 -13.29 14.26 76.03
C ASP A 250 -14.36 14.22 77.15
N LYS A 251 -15.64 14.09 76.79
CA LYS A 251 -16.73 13.92 77.77
C LYS A 251 -16.56 12.64 78.59
N GLU A 252 -16.20 11.54 77.95
CA GLU A 252 -15.94 10.27 78.63
C GLU A 252 -14.75 10.38 79.59
N ALA A 253 -13.62 10.93 79.14
CA ALA A 253 -12.45 11.16 79.98
C ALA A 253 -12.78 12.01 81.21
N LYS A 254 -13.52 13.11 81.03
CA LYS A 254 -14.02 13.95 82.13
C LYS A 254 -14.90 13.16 83.10
N GLN A 255 -15.78 12.30 82.59
CA GLN A 255 -16.64 11.45 83.43
C GLN A 255 -15.82 10.39 84.19
N GLN A 256 -14.83 9.77 83.55
CA GLN A 256 -13.93 8.80 84.17
C GLN A 256 -13.11 9.46 85.30
N ILE A 257 -12.54 10.65 85.07
CA ILE A 257 -11.83 11.43 86.10
C ILE A 257 -12.76 11.73 87.30
N ARG A 258 -14.00 12.17 87.05
CA ARG A 258 -14.98 12.42 88.13
C ARG A 258 -15.30 11.17 88.93
N ARG A 259 -15.52 10.04 88.24
CA ARG A 259 -15.75 8.74 88.89
C ARG A 259 -14.55 8.31 89.72
N GLN A 260 -13.34 8.49 89.19
CA GLN A 260 -12.09 8.16 89.88
C GLN A 260 -11.91 9.01 91.15
N LYS A 261 -12.05 10.34 91.08
CA LYS A 261 -12.00 11.21 92.26
C LYS A 261 -13.02 10.82 93.33
N LYS A 262 -14.24 10.46 92.93
CA LYS A 262 -15.29 10.01 93.87
C LYS A 262 -14.90 8.69 94.55
N ARG A 263 -14.25 7.77 93.84
CA ARG A 263 -13.69 6.54 94.43
C ARG A 263 -12.59 6.87 95.43
N GLU A 264 -11.62 7.69 95.04
CA GLU A 264 -10.50 8.10 95.90
C GLU A 264 -10.96 8.77 97.20
N VAL A 265 -11.99 9.62 97.15
CA VAL A 265 -12.59 10.25 98.34
C VAL A 265 -13.23 9.20 99.26
N LYS A 266 -13.98 8.25 98.69
CA LYS A 266 -14.57 7.14 99.47
C LYS A 266 -13.48 6.27 100.10
N ASP A 267 -12.43 5.93 99.35
CA ASP A 267 -11.32 5.13 99.85
C ASP A 267 -10.56 5.86 100.95
N GLN A 268 -10.40 7.19 100.84
CA GLN A 268 -9.81 8.00 101.90
C GLN A 268 -10.68 8.04 103.16
N GLN A 269 -12.00 8.11 103.01
CA GLN A 269 -12.93 8.03 104.14
C GLN A 269 -12.86 6.66 104.83
N VAL A 270 -12.82 5.58 104.05
CA VAL A 270 -12.64 4.21 104.56
C VAL A 270 -11.32 4.08 105.31
N ARG A 271 -10.20 4.54 104.73
CA ARG A 271 -8.89 4.57 105.41
C ARG A 271 -8.93 5.35 106.72
N ASN A 272 -9.62 6.50 106.78
CA ASN A 272 -9.77 7.28 108.01
C ASN A 272 -10.58 6.53 109.08
N ILE A 273 -11.68 5.87 108.70
CA ILE A 273 -12.47 5.04 109.62
C ILE A 273 -11.61 3.90 110.17
N TYR A 274 -10.88 3.18 109.31
CA TYR A 274 -9.97 2.13 109.75
C TYR A 274 -8.89 2.69 110.69
N GLY A 275 -8.27 3.83 110.38
CA GLY A 275 -7.29 4.45 111.27
C GLY A 275 -7.88 4.91 112.62
N GLN A 276 -9.16 5.31 112.68
CA GLN A 276 -9.85 5.58 113.95
C GLN A 276 -10.15 4.28 114.71
N TYR A 277 -10.60 3.25 114.00
CA TYR A 277 -10.83 1.92 114.57
C TYR A 277 -9.55 1.36 115.20
N ASP A 278 -8.41 1.46 114.51
CA ASP A 278 -7.11 1.03 115.02
C ASP A 278 -6.71 1.78 116.30
N LYS A 279 -6.93 3.10 116.36
CA LYS A 279 -6.69 3.88 117.60
C LYS A 279 -7.57 3.43 118.76
N ILE A 280 -8.85 3.15 118.49
CA ILE A 280 -9.77 2.62 119.50
C ILE A 280 -9.33 1.23 119.94
N HIS A 281 -8.88 0.40 118.99
CA HIS A 281 -8.38 -0.94 119.26
C HIS A 281 -7.13 -0.89 120.15
N GLN A 282 -6.15 -0.04 119.84
CA GLN A 282 -4.96 0.19 120.67
C GLN A 282 -5.33 0.64 122.09
N LYS A 283 -6.24 1.60 122.25
CA LYS A 283 -6.74 2.01 123.58
C LYS A 283 -7.42 0.88 124.33
N ARG A 284 -8.21 0.05 123.62
CA ARG A 284 -8.82 -1.15 124.22
C ARG A 284 -7.75 -2.13 124.69
N GLU A 285 -6.70 -2.38 123.90
CA GLU A 285 -5.58 -3.24 124.30
C GLU A 285 -4.84 -2.69 125.53
N GLU A 286 -4.62 -1.37 125.61
CA GLU A 286 -4.04 -0.72 126.80
C GLU A 286 -4.90 -0.92 128.05
N ILE A 287 -6.22 -0.74 127.94
CA ILE A 287 -7.16 -0.98 129.04
C ILE A 287 -7.16 -2.45 129.44
N VAL A 288 -7.12 -3.39 128.47
CA VAL A 288 -7.02 -4.82 128.77
C VAL A 288 -5.75 -5.12 129.56
N LYS A 289 -4.59 -4.58 129.16
CA LYS A 289 -3.33 -4.71 129.92
C LYS A 289 -3.45 -4.15 131.34
N MET A 290 -4.10 -3.00 131.51
CA MET A 290 -4.34 -2.40 132.83
C MET A 290 -5.27 -3.26 133.70
N ILE A 291 -6.32 -3.85 133.13
CA ILE A 291 -7.21 -4.80 133.83
C ILE A 291 -6.43 -6.04 134.24
N GLU A 292 -5.60 -6.60 133.35
CA GLU A 292 -4.75 -7.75 133.67
C GLU A 292 -3.81 -7.44 134.84
N GLU A 293 -3.21 -6.26 134.86
CA GLU A 293 -2.34 -5.84 135.96
C GLU A 293 -3.11 -5.65 137.27
N ASN A 294 -4.25 -4.94 137.26
CA ASN A 294 -5.13 -4.82 138.43
C ASN A 294 -5.59 -6.19 138.95
N ASN A 295 -5.88 -7.15 138.06
CA ASN A 295 -6.24 -8.51 138.46
C ASN A 295 -5.05 -9.24 139.11
N ARG A 296 -3.82 -9.05 138.62
CA ARG A 296 -2.61 -9.58 139.29
C ARG A 296 -2.40 -8.96 140.66
N GLU A 297 -2.56 -7.64 140.78
CA GLU A 297 -2.48 -6.95 142.08
C GLU A 297 -3.56 -7.44 143.05
N THR A 298 -4.80 -7.55 142.58
CA THR A 298 -5.92 -8.10 143.37
C THR A 298 -5.63 -9.51 143.84
N LYS A 299 -5.04 -10.36 142.97
CA LYS A 299 -4.62 -11.72 143.34
C LYS A 299 -3.56 -11.70 144.43
N LYS A 300 -2.50 -10.89 144.30
CA LYS A 300 -1.46 -10.72 145.33
C LYS A 300 -2.04 -10.22 146.66
N LEU A 301 -2.99 -9.29 146.61
CA LEU A 301 -3.69 -8.78 147.79
C LEU A 301 -4.51 -9.88 148.48
N ARG A 302 -5.23 -10.72 147.72
CA ARG A 302 -5.95 -11.88 148.27
C ARG A 302 -4.99 -12.89 148.90
N GLU A 303 -3.88 -13.21 148.25
CA GLU A 303 -2.85 -14.11 148.79
C GLU A 303 -2.30 -13.56 150.13
N LYS A 304 -1.99 -12.25 150.20
CA LYS A 304 -1.61 -11.59 151.46
C LYS A 304 -2.69 -11.63 152.54
N MET A 305 -3.97 -11.39 152.17
CA MET A 305 -5.08 -11.51 153.12
C MET A 305 -5.19 -12.93 153.67
N GLN A 306 -5.00 -13.94 152.83
CA GLN A 306 -5.02 -15.34 153.23
C GLN A 306 -3.84 -15.66 154.18
N GLU A 307 -2.62 -15.25 153.85
CA GLU A 307 -1.46 -15.41 154.75
C GLU A 307 -1.68 -14.75 156.12
N LEU A 308 -2.21 -13.53 156.13
CA LEU A 308 -2.55 -12.81 157.37
C LEU A 308 -3.66 -13.53 158.15
N GLY A 309 -4.69 -14.04 157.46
CA GLY A 309 -5.74 -14.86 158.05
C GLY A 309 -5.19 -16.14 158.70
N GLU A 310 -4.30 -16.85 158.02
CA GLU A 310 -3.61 -18.03 158.57
C GLU A 310 -2.68 -17.68 159.74
N LYS A 311 -2.02 -16.51 159.70
CA LYS A 311 -1.18 -16.02 160.81
C LYS A 311 -2.02 -15.66 162.03
N CYS A 312 -3.17 -15.01 161.84
CA CYS A 312 -4.12 -14.70 162.89
C CYS A 312 -4.69 -15.98 163.50
N ASN A 313 -5.14 -16.94 162.68
CA ASN A 313 -5.59 -18.25 163.17
C ASN A 313 -4.53 -18.97 163.99
N ARG A 314 -3.26 -18.98 163.56
CA ARG A 314 -2.15 -19.55 164.33
C ARG A 314 -1.94 -18.86 165.67
N GLN A 315 -2.07 -17.53 165.72
CA GLN A 315 -1.97 -16.79 166.98
C GLN A 315 -3.16 -17.06 167.90
N THR A 316 -4.37 -17.14 167.35
CA THR A 316 -5.58 -17.52 168.09
C THR A 316 -5.45 -18.93 168.66
N GLN A 317 -5.02 -19.91 167.86
CA GLN A 317 -4.74 -21.27 168.34
C GLN A 317 -3.73 -21.27 169.49
N LYS A 318 -2.60 -20.55 169.35
CA LYS A 318 -1.62 -20.44 170.44
C LYS A 318 -2.19 -19.82 171.70
N ALA A 319 -3.01 -18.78 171.58
CA ALA A 319 -3.68 -18.15 172.71
C ALA A 319 -4.69 -19.11 173.37
N GLN A 320 -5.38 -19.91 172.56
CA GLN A 320 -6.36 -20.89 173.01
C GLN A 320 -5.69 -22.08 173.71
N GLU A 321 -4.55 -22.58 173.20
CA GLU A 321 -3.69 -23.55 173.87
C GLU A 321 -3.19 -23.02 175.23
N PHE A 322 -2.79 -21.75 175.28
CA PHE A 322 -2.37 -21.10 176.54
C PHE A 322 -3.52 -21.01 177.55
N TYR A 323 -4.72 -20.68 177.06
CA TYR A 323 -5.93 -20.58 177.88
C TYR A 323 -6.34 -21.95 178.45
N GLU A 324 -6.36 -23.00 177.62
CA GLU A 324 -6.62 -24.39 178.02
C GLU A 324 -5.59 -24.88 179.05
N HIS A 325 -4.31 -24.53 178.87
CA HIS A 325 -3.25 -24.86 179.83
C HIS A 325 -3.43 -24.19 181.19
N LEU A 326 -3.81 -22.91 181.20
CA LEU A 326 -4.13 -22.18 182.42
C LEU A 326 -5.37 -22.76 183.11
N LEU A 327 -6.41 -23.09 182.34
CA LEU A 327 -7.65 -23.68 182.84
C LEU A 327 -7.38 -25.03 183.51
N THR A 328 -6.64 -25.93 182.86
CA THR A 328 -6.24 -27.22 183.45
C THR A 328 -5.36 -27.07 184.69
N THR A 329 -4.51 -26.04 184.74
CA THR A 329 -3.70 -25.74 185.93
C THR A 329 -4.56 -25.27 187.10
N VAL A 330 -5.56 -24.41 186.84
CA VAL A 330 -6.52 -23.94 187.84
C VAL A 330 -7.38 -25.11 188.34
N GLU A 331 -7.90 -25.95 187.45
CA GLU A 331 -8.66 -27.15 187.82
C GLU A 331 -7.84 -28.13 188.68
N HIS A 332 -6.54 -28.25 188.41
CA HIS A 332 -5.63 -29.04 189.24
C HIS A 332 -5.44 -28.42 190.64
N TYR A 333 -5.37 -27.09 190.75
CA TYR A 333 -5.34 -26.41 192.05
C TYR A 333 -6.66 -26.56 192.82
N ASP A 334 -7.81 -26.43 192.15
CA ASP A 334 -9.13 -26.61 192.75
C ASP A 334 -9.31 -28.03 193.32
N LYS A 335 -8.95 -29.06 192.55
CA LYS A 335 -8.96 -30.45 193.04
C LYS A 335 -8.01 -30.68 194.23
N ARG A 336 -6.88 -29.98 194.27
CA ARG A 336 -5.92 -30.06 195.39
C ARG A 336 -6.47 -29.42 196.66
N ILE A 337 -7.17 -28.30 196.53
CA ILE A 337 -7.83 -27.62 197.65
C ILE A 337 -8.99 -28.49 198.18
N GLU A 338 -9.78 -29.10 197.28
CA GLU A 338 -10.87 -30.02 197.64
C GLU A 338 -10.38 -31.22 198.47
N SER A 339 -9.28 -31.87 198.08
CA SER A 339 -8.70 -32.99 198.87
C SER A 339 -8.26 -32.58 200.28
N ILE A 340 -7.70 -31.39 200.46
CA ILE A 340 -7.22 -30.91 201.78
C ILE A 340 -8.41 -30.60 202.71
N VAL A 341 -9.50 -30.06 202.17
CA VAL A 341 -10.71 -29.75 202.95
C VAL A 341 -11.42 -31.04 203.40
N VAL A 342 -11.42 -32.08 202.56
CA VAL A 342 -12.05 -33.37 202.88
C VAL A 342 -11.27 -34.16 203.93
N GLU A 343 -9.93 -34.15 203.91
CA GLU A 343 -9.12 -34.84 204.92
C GLU A 343 -9.20 -34.17 206.31
N THR A 344 -9.21 -32.84 206.37
CA THR A 344 -9.22 -32.13 207.69
C THR A 344 -10.57 -32.26 208.41
N ASN A 345 -11.67 -32.37 207.66
CA ASN A 345 -13.01 -32.62 208.22
C ASN A 345 -13.23 -34.08 208.66
N ALA A 346 -12.44 -35.03 208.14
CA ALA A 346 -12.52 -36.43 208.55
C ALA A 346 -11.85 -36.68 209.91
N ASP A 347 -10.79 -35.95 210.25
CA ASP A 347 -10.08 -36.09 211.52
C ASP A 347 -10.80 -35.44 212.71
N THR A 348 -11.68 -34.47 212.47
CA THR A 348 -12.51 -33.85 213.51
C THR A 348 -13.67 -34.72 214.02
N LEU A 349 -14.00 -35.82 213.31
CA LEU A 349 -15.15 -36.69 213.62
C LEU A 349 -14.78 -38.00 214.34
N LYS A 350 -13.50 -38.38 214.45
CA LYS A 350 -13.08 -39.61 215.18
C LYS A 350 -12.69 -39.40 216.65
N MET A 351 -12.33 -38.20 217.10
CA MET A 351 -12.04 -37.95 218.53
C MET A 351 -13.25 -37.54 219.39
N LYS A 352 -14.49 -37.66 218.88
CA LYS A 352 -15.73 -37.54 219.68
C LYS A 352 -16.28 -38.88 220.21
N SER A 353 -15.52 -39.98 220.13
CA SER A 353 -15.99 -41.34 220.47
C SER A 353 -15.26 -42.09 221.60
N HIS A 354 -14.33 -41.46 222.31
CA HIS A 354 -13.81 -41.96 223.58
C HIS A 354 -13.43 -40.78 224.46
N PHE A 355 -13.73 -40.91 225.76
CA PHE A 355 -12.92 -40.50 226.90
C PHE A 355 -11.86 -39.41 226.67
#